data_AF-R7TGD8-F1
#
_entry.id   AF-R7TGD8-F1
#
_cell.length_a   1.000
_cell.length_b   1.000
_cell.length_c   1.000
_cell.angle_alpha   90.00
_cell.angle_beta   90.00
_cell.angle_gamma   90.00
#
_symmetry.space_group_name_H-M   'P 1'
#
loop_
_entity.id
_entity.type
_entity.pdbx_description
1 polymer ?
#
loop_
_entity_poly.entity_id
_entity_poly.type
_entity_poly.pdbx_seq_one_letter_code
_entity_poly.pdbx_strand_id
1 'polypeptide(L)'
;MEAYEESGMQEEEELDEATLDPSTAVAAATEDDSILQTRTYDLNVTYEKYYQTPRLWLYGYDENRKPLTVEQMYEDTSQDHVHKTVTIEAHPYTSGPPVASVHPCRHADVMKRIIENVAGGGKELGVHLHP
;
A
#
# COMPACT_ATOMS: atom_id res chain seq x y z
N MET A 1 -46.11 52.77 18.03
CA MET A 1 -45.95 52.18 19.37
C MET A 1 -44.93 51.07 19.18
N GLU A 2 -43.63 51.22 19.37
CA GLU A 2 -42.67 52.23 19.85
C GLU A 2 -41.34 51.73 19.22
N ALA A 3 -40.62 52.58 18.48
CA ALA A 3 -39.35 53.17 18.91
C ALA A 3 -38.21 52.14 19.07
N TYR A 4 -37.30 51.99 18.10
CA TYR A 4 -36.00 52.67 17.97
C TYR A 4 -35.10 52.61 19.22
N GLU A 5 -33.89 52.06 19.04
CA GLU A 5 -32.64 52.09 19.83
C GLU A 5 -31.87 50.80 19.41
N GLU A 6 -31.17 50.75 18.27
CA GLU A 6 -29.83 51.29 17.99
C GLU A 6 -28.77 51.04 19.08
N SER A 7 -28.10 49.90 18.98
CA SER A 7 -26.67 49.68 19.30
C SER A 7 -26.31 48.30 18.72
N GLY A 8 -25.43 48.13 17.72
CA GLY A 8 -24.16 48.81 17.52
C GLY A 8 -23.10 48.11 18.35
N MET A 9 -22.62 46.93 17.92
CA MET A 9 -21.24 46.44 18.10
C MET A 9 -21.12 45.01 17.55
N GLN A 10 -20.43 44.94 16.41
CA GLN A 10 -19.91 43.75 15.77
C GLN A 10 -18.42 43.78 16.10
N GLU A 11 -17.97 43.00 17.08
CA GLU A 11 -16.55 42.75 17.37
C GLU A 11 -16.47 41.69 18.48
N GLU A 12 -15.78 40.59 18.16
CA GLU A 12 -15.09 39.60 19.01
C GLU A 12 -14.85 38.39 18.09
N GLU A 13 -14.00 38.61 17.07
CA GLU A 13 -12.57 38.27 17.09
C GLU A 13 -12.35 36.87 16.51
N GLU A 14 -11.81 36.87 15.28
CA GLU A 14 -11.09 35.76 14.69
C GLU A 14 -10.12 35.16 15.72
N LEU A 15 -10.44 33.97 16.22
CA LEU A 15 -9.43 33.07 16.76
C LEU A 15 -9.14 32.03 15.68
N ASP A 16 -8.26 32.45 14.77
CA ASP A 16 -7.44 31.58 13.93
C ASP A 16 -6.57 30.72 14.84
N GLU A 17 -7.08 29.55 15.25
CA GLU A 17 -6.29 28.53 15.94
C GLU A 17 -5.90 27.41 14.96
N ALA A 18 -5.34 27.81 13.82
CA ALA A 18 -4.51 26.95 12.97
C ALA A 18 -3.12 26.78 13.60
N THR A 19 -3.06 26.19 14.79
CA THR A 19 -1.83 25.61 15.35
C THR A 19 -2.11 24.16 15.70
N LEU A 20 -2.11 23.32 14.66
CA LEU A 20 -2.04 21.87 14.80
C LEU A 20 -0.62 21.53 15.27
N ASP A 21 -0.42 21.50 16.59
CA ASP A 21 0.74 20.85 17.19
C ASP A 21 0.79 19.38 16.75
N PRO A 22 1.85 18.90 16.08
CA PRO A 22 1.95 17.51 15.62
C PRO A 22 2.14 16.50 16.76
N SER A 23 2.06 16.93 18.02
CA SER A 23 2.30 16.09 19.20
C SER A 23 1.02 15.48 19.80
N THR A 24 -0.16 15.87 19.34
CA THR A 24 -1.45 15.45 19.93
C THR A 24 -2.24 14.48 19.04
N ALA A 25 -1.71 14.12 17.86
CA ALA A 25 -2.30 13.11 16.97
C ALA A 25 -2.11 11.65 17.43
N VAL A 26 -1.89 11.41 18.73
CA VAL A 26 -1.64 10.06 19.29
C VAL A 26 -2.76 9.59 20.24
N ALA A 27 -3.85 10.34 20.39
CA ALA A 27 -4.89 9.99 21.37
C ALA A 27 -6.32 10.23 20.85
N ALA A 28 -6.67 9.57 19.75
CA ALA A 28 -8.06 9.28 19.41
C ALA A 28 -8.12 8.09 18.44
N ALA A 29 -7.57 6.95 18.86
CA ALA A 29 -7.94 5.66 18.28
C ALA A 29 -9.34 5.34 18.81
N THR A 30 -10.37 5.70 18.04
CA THR A 30 -11.69 5.12 18.19
C THR A 30 -11.58 3.62 17.92
N GLU A 31 -11.97 2.85 18.93
CA GLU A 31 -11.98 1.40 18.97
C GLU A 31 -12.96 0.82 17.94
N ASP A 32 -12.52 0.71 16.68
CA ASP A 32 -13.00 -0.31 15.74
C ASP A 32 -11.92 -1.40 15.67
N ASP A 33 -12.05 -2.38 16.56
CA ASP A 33 -11.17 -3.54 16.74
C ASP A 33 -11.26 -4.52 15.55
N SER A 34 -10.75 -4.11 14.38
CA SER A 34 -10.74 -4.94 13.16
C SER A 34 -9.35 -5.05 12.51
N ILE A 35 -8.27 -4.69 13.21
CA ILE A 35 -6.90 -4.95 12.76
C ILE A 35 -6.31 -6.03 13.68
N LEU A 36 -6.57 -7.29 13.33
CA LEU A 36 -6.25 -8.45 14.19
C LEU A 36 -4.78 -8.89 14.10
N GLN A 37 -3.99 -8.39 13.15
CA GLN A 37 -2.55 -8.67 13.05
C GLN A 37 -1.82 -7.70 12.09
N THR A 38 -0.83 -6.95 12.57
CA THR A 38 -0.06 -6.02 11.71
C THR A 38 1.22 -6.69 11.19
N ARG A 39 1.23 -7.09 9.91
CA ARG A 39 2.43 -7.66 9.26
C ARG A 39 3.10 -6.60 8.38
N THR A 40 4.43 -6.53 8.43
CA THR A 40 5.22 -5.61 7.59
C THR A 40 5.87 -6.39 6.46
N TYR A 41 5.82 -5.87 5.23
CA TYR A 41 6.37 -6.56 4.05
C TYR A 41 7.42 -5.70 3.34
N ASP A 42 8.60 -6.27 3.11
CA ASP A 42 9.59 -5.71 2.19
C ASP A 42 9.40 -6.31 0.80
N LEU A 43 9.22 -5.44 -0.20
CA LEU A 43 8.94 -5.80 -1.58
C LEU A 43 10.17 -5.56 -2.43
N ASN A 44 10.73 -6.63 -2.99
CA ASN A 44 11.86 -6.55 -3.90
C ASN A 44 11.40 -6.84 -5.33
N VAL A 45 11.66 -5.90 -6.24
CA VAL A 45 11.34 -6.06 -7.67
C VAL A 45 12.63 -6.30 -8.43
N THR A 46 12.70 -7.43 -9.12
CA THR A 46 13.86 -7.81 -9.94
C THR A 46 13.45 -7.88 -11.40
N TYR A 47 14.37 -7.56 -12.31
CA TYR A 47 14.12 -7.76 -13.74
C TYR A 47 14.54 -9.17 -14.16
N GLU A 48 13.59 -9.95 -14.69
CA GLU A 48 13.90 -11.27 -15.18
C GLU A 48 14.12 -11.26 -16.69
N LYS A 49 15.33 -11.60 -17.11
CA LYS A 49 15.76 -11.50 -18.51
C LYS A 49 15.00 -12.42 -19.47
N TYR A 50 14.55 -13.59 -19.02
CA TYR A 50 13.92 -14.58 -19.91
C TYR A 50 12.51 -14.15 -20.34
N TYR A 51 11.69 -13.68 -19.40
CA TYR A 51 10.33 -13.23 -19.69
C TYR A 51 10.23 -11.72 -19.94
N GLN A 52 11.33 -10.97 -19.81
CA GLN A 52 11.38 -9.51 -19.97
C GLN A 52 10.33 -8.77 -19.13
N THR A 53 10.03 -9.33 -17.96
CA THR A 53 9.03 -8.82 -17.03
C THR A 53 9.64 -8.65 -15.64
N PRO A 54 9.10 -7.75 -14.82
CA PRO A 54 9.48 -7.68 -13.42
C PRO A 54 9.00 -8.95 -12.68
N ARG A 55 9.88 -9.53 -11.88
CA ARG A 55 9.59 -10.58 -10.90
C ARG A 55 9.57 -9.97 -9.51
N LEU A 56 8.50 -10.23 -8.76
CA LEU A 56 8.26 -9.72 -7.41
C LEU A 56 8.68 -10.75 -6.36
N TRP A 57 9.31 -10.26 -5.30
CA TRP A 57 9.71 -11.03 -4.12
C TRP A 57 9.17 -10.33 -2.86
N LEU A 58 8.58 -11.09 -1.95
CA LEU A 58 7.95 -10.59 -0.73
C LEU A 58 8.63 -11.18 0.51
N TYR A 59 9.10 -10.30 1.37
CA TYR A 59 9.68 -10.64 2.67
C TYR A 59 8.71 -10.19 3.76
N GLY A 60 8.02 -11.14 4.38
CA GLY A 60 7.11 -10.86 5.49
C GLY A 60 7.82 -10.79 6.84
N TYR A 61 7.43 -9.81 7.65
CA TYR A 61 7.82 -9.64 9.04
C TYR A 61 6.58 -9.53 9.92
N ASP A 62 6.64 -10.20 11.07
CA ASP A 62 5.62 -10.08 12.12
C ASP A 62 5.79 -8.76 12.91
N GLU A 63 4.88 -8.46 13.84
CA GLU A 63 4.87 -7.23 14.65
C GLU A 63 6.19 -7.00 15.41
N ASN A 64 6.85 -8.10 15.80
CA ASN A 64 8.14 -8.10 16.48
C ASN A 64 9.36 -8.03 15.53
N ARG A 65 9.15 -7.68 14.24
CA ARG A 65 10.16 -7.67 13.16
C ARG A 65 10.89 -9.02 12.97
N LYS A 66 10.22 -10.12 13.29
CA LYS A 66 10.73 -11.47 13.04
C LYS A 66 10.30 -11.94 11.65
N PRO A 67 11.13 -12.70 10.92
CA PRO A 67 10.75 -13.23 9.62
C PRO A 67 9.53 -14.14 9.78
N LEU A 68 8.54 -13.93 8.90
CA LEU A 68 7.29 -14.65 8.90
C LEU A 68 7.48 -16.10 8.44
N THR A 69 6.65 -17.03 8.92
CA THR A 69 6.68 -18.41 8.41
C THR A 69 6.02 -18.51 7.04
N VAL A 70 6.33 -19.57 6.30
CA VAL A 70 5.75 -19.83 4.98
C VAL A 70 4.21 -19.92 5.04
N GLU A 71 3.66 -20.54 6.09
CA GLU A 71 2.22 -20.71 6.27
C GLU A 71 1.51 -19.36 6.44
N GLN A 72 2.08 -18.49 7.27
CA GLN A 72 1.57 -17.13 7.48
C GLN A 72 1.66 -16.28 6.19
N MET A 73 2.73 -16.40 5.41
CA MET A 73 2.82 -15.73 4.10
C MET A 73 1.70 -16.18 3.13
N TYR A 74 1.27 -17.44 3.21
CA TYR A 74 0.16 -17.94 2.40
C TYR A 74 -1.21 -17.43 2.85
N GLU A 75 -1.40 -17.15 4.14
CA GLU A 75 -2.64 -16.52 4.64
C GLU A 75 -2.86 -15.12 4.04
N ASP A 76 -1.77 -14.38 3.81
CA ASP A 76 -1.83 -13.03 3.24
C ASP A 76 -1.95 -13.03 1.70
N THR A 77 -1.80 -14.20 1.07
CA THR A 77 -1.94 -14.35 -0.37
C THR A 77 -3.35 -14.87 -0.69
N SER A 78 -4.03 -14.26 -1.66
CA SER A 78 -5.35 -14.75 -2.09
C SER A 78 -5.27 -16.21 -2.57
N GLN A 79 -6.25 -17.03 -2.18
CA GLN A 79 -6.32 -18.45 -2.52
C GLN A 79 -6.22 -18.72 -4.03
N ASP A 80 -6.67 -17.78 -4.87
CA ASP A 80 -6.57 -17.88 -6.32
C ASP A 80 -5.14 -17.78 -6.85
N HIS A 81 -4.24 -17.15 -6.10
CA HIS A 81 -2.85 -16.86 -6.46
C HIS A 81 -1.84 -17.75 -5.73
N VAL A 82 -2.17 -18.26 -4.53
CA VAL A 82 -1.33 -19.10 -3.66
C VAL A 82 -0.76 -20.34 -4.38
N HIS A 83 -1.52 -20.97 -5.28
CA HIS A 83 -1.07 -22.18 -5.98
C HIS A 83 -0.79 -21.99 -7.48
N LYS A 84 -1.07 -20.81 -8.02
CA LYS A 84 -0.92 -20.55 -9.45
C LYS A 84 0.30 -19.69 -9.75
N THR A 85 0.58 -18.72 -8.89
CA THR A 85 1.55 -17.67 -9.18
C THR A 85 2.55 -17.45 -8.06
N VAL A 86 2.28 -17.86 -6.82
CA VAL A 86 3.23 -17.70 -5.70
C VAL A 86 4.00 -18.99 -5.46
N THR A 87 5.32 -18.90 -5.38
CA THR A 87 6.22 -20.00 -5.02
C THR A 87 7.17 -19.55 -3.92
N ILE A 88 7.68 -20.49 -3.13
CA ILE A 88 8.66 -20.21 -2.08
C ILE A 88 10.04 -20.51 -2.64
N GLU A 89 10.82 -19.46 -2.89
CA GLU A 89 12.12 -19.54 -3.56
C GLU A 89 13.18 -18.74 -2.80
N ALA A 90 14.44 -19.15 -2.91
CA ALA A 90 15.55 -18.37 -2.40
C ALA A 90 15.86 -17.22 -3.37
N HIS A 91 15.99 -16.00 -2.85
CA HIS A 91 16.30 -14.84 -3.67
C HIS A 91 17.70 -14.96 -4.30
N PRO A 92 17.86 -14.69 -5.62
CA PRO A 92 19.12 -14.95 -6.33
C PRO A 92 20.28 -14.05 -5.87
N TYR A 93 19.97 -12.86 -5.34
CA TYR A 93 20.97 -11.87 -4.92
C TYR A 93 21.13 -11.74 -3.41
N THR A 94 20.28 -12.40 -2.63
CA THR A 94 20.25 -12.26 -1.16
C THR A 94 20.29 -13.64 -0.53
N SER A 95 21.38 -13.93 0.17
CA SER A 95 21.45 -15.14 1.00
C SER A 95 20.56 -14.95 2.22
N GLY A 96 19.48 -15.71 2.32
CA GLY A 96 18.51 -15.57 3.38
C GLY A 96 17.50 -16.72 3.42
N PRO A 97 16.55 -16.67 4.38
CA PRO A 97 15.43 -17.60 4.39
C PRO A 97 14.66 -17.53 3.06
N PRO A 98 14.06 -18.64 2.63
CA PRO A 98 13.29 -18.67 1.41
C PRO A 98 12.09 -17.73 1.53
N VAL A 99 11.77 -17.05 0.44
CA VAL A 99 10.75 -16.00 0.39
C VAL A 99 9.68 -16.32 -0.63
N ALA A 100 8.52 -15.70 -0.45
CA ALA A 100 7.46 -15.75 -1.45
C ALA A 100 7.88 -14.96 -2.68
N SER A 101 7.98 -15.64 -3.82
CA SER A 101 8.20 -15.06 -5.14
C SER A 101 6.95 -15.24 -5.98
N VAL A 102 6.65 -14.24 -6.82
CA VAL A 102 5.55 -14.35 -7.79
C VAL A 102 6.13 -14.71 -9.15
N HIS A 103 5.73 -15.85 -9.70
CA HIS A 103 6.27 -16.36 -10.94
C HIS A 103 5.86 -15.48 -12.14
N PRO A 104 6.83 -15.02 -12.96
CA PRO A 104 6.66 -14.02 -14.01
C PRO A 104 5.93 -14.51 -15.28
N CYS A 105 5.71 -15.81 -15.46
CA CYS A 105 5.17 -16.40 -16.69
C CYS A 105 3.84 -15.79 -17.19
N ARG A 106 3.00 -15.25 -16.29
CA ARG A 106 1.73 -14.60 -16.62
C ARG A 106 1.75 -13.08 -16.51
N HIS A 107 2.88 -12.49 -16.13
CA HIS A 107 2.97 -11.04 -15.91
C HIS A 107 2.81 -10.26 -17.22
N ALA A 108 3.31 -10.79 -18.34
CA ALA A 108 3.15 -10.16 -19.66
C ALA A 108 1.66 -10.04 -20.07
N ASP A 109 0.88 -11.11 -19.89
CA ASP A 109 -0.55 -11.12 -20.19
C ASP A 109 -1.31 -10.09 -19.34
N VAL A 110 -0.95 -9.97 -18.06
CA VAL A 110 -1.56 -9.03 -17.11
C VAL A 110 -1.21 -7.58 -17.48
N MET A 111 0.06 -7.29 -17.76
CA MET A 111 0.51 -5.96 -18.15
C MET A 111 -0.16 -5.48 -19.44
N LYS A 112 -0.32 -6.36 -20.42
CA LYS A 112 -1.02 -6.03 -21.66
C LYS A 112 -2.46 -5.57 -21.40
N ARG A 113 -3.21 -6.32 -20.58
CA ARG A 113 -4.59 -5.97 -20.19
C ARG A 113 -4.65 -4.65 -19.42
N ILE A 114 -3.69 -4.40 -18.53
CA ILE A 114 -3.62 -3.13 -17.79
C ILE A 114 -3.42 -1.97 -18.76
N ILE A 115 -2.49 -2.08 -19.71
CA ILE A 115 -2.22 -1.04 -20.71
C ILE A 115 -3.46 -0.79 -21.58
N GLU A 116 -4.13 -1.86 -22.06
CA GLU A 116 -5.36 -1.74 -22.85
C GLU A 116 -6.48 -1.03 -22.08
N ASN A 117 -6.65 -1.36 -20.80
CA ASN A 117 -7.65 -0.71 -19.94
C ASN A 117 -7.32 0.76 -19.68
N VAL A 118 -6.05 1.09 -19.45
CA VAL A 118 -5.61 2.47 -19.20
C VAL A 118 -5.69 3.32 -20.47
N ALA A 119 -5.34 2.75 -21.62
CA ALA A 119 -5.54 3.37 -22.93
C ALA A 119 -7.03 3.60 -23.24
N GLY A 120 -7.90 2.64 -22.91
CA GLY A 120 -9.36 2.79 -22.99
C GLY A 120 -9.91 3.89 -22.07
N GLY A 121 -9.22 4.15 -20.94
CA GLY A 121 -9.47 5.27 -20.03
C GLY A 121 -8.90 6.62 -20.48
N GLY A 122 -8.34 6.71 -21.70
CA GLY A 122 -7.81 7.95 -22.28
C GLY A 122 -6.45 8.40 -21.73
N LYS A 123 -5.72 7.52 -21.05
CA LYS A 123 -4.36 7.79 -20.56
C LYS A 123 -3.35 6.94 -21.35
N GLU A 124 -2.31 7.58 -21.89
CA GLU A 124 -1.20 6.87 -22.52
C GLU A 124 -0.12 6.55 -21.48
N LEU A 125 0.25 5.27 -21.37
CA LEU A 125 1.35 4.82 -20.53
C LEU A 125 2.63 4.74 -21.36
N GLY A 126 3.49 5.74 -21.23
CA GLY A 126 4.86 5.68 -21.71
C GLY A 126 5.70 4.69 -20.89
N VAL A 127 6.57 3.94 -21.56
CA VAL A 127 7.47 2.95 -20.93
C VAL A 127 8.45 3.57 -19.92
N HIS A 128 8.63 4.90 -19.97
CA HIS A 128 9.49 5.67 -19.08
C HIS A 128 8.75 6.27 -17.88
N LEU A 129 7.46 5.98 -17.70
CA LEU A 129 6.73 6.33 -16.48
C LEU A 129 7.09 5.32 -15.38
N HIS A 130 8.34 5.37 -14.92
CA HIS A 130 8.65 4.96 -13.56
C HIS A 130 8.36 6.16 -12.65
N PRO A 131 7.70 5.98 -11.49
CA PRO A 131 7.61 7.02 -10.48
C PRO A 131 9.00 7.48 -10.00
#